data_AF-A0A0K0DT38-F1
#
_entry.id   AF-A0A0K0DT38-F1
#
_cell.length_a   1.000
_cell.length_b   1.000
_cell.length_c   1.000
_cell.angle_alpha   90.00
_cell.angle_beta   90.00
_cell.angle_gamma   90.00
#
_symmetry.space_group_name_H-M   'P 1'
#
loop_
_entity.id
_entity.type
_entity.pdbx_description
1 polymer ?
#
loop_
_entity_poly.entity_id
_entity_poly.type
_entity_poly.pdbx_seq_one_letter_code
_entity_poly.pdbx_strand_id
1 'polypeptide(L)'
;MVECTIILIFILNFFILLSKEDEIKYQNSFNRPFSSLIINKRFKTTINVPTFIYSINETIQNRVYQLYNTKGVQYLSKLKLPKEIVDLGEILKNNSFEFFILTKLETYENRNTSIKEKKKIKNDIKKAVYYAKKIMNTKEYKKSIQYFKEGEKEFSELDFIYMEGVLGIDVMYNIASNVHMRYPREIYLLCGENIGERDICRSLFNYLDNF
;
A
#
# COMPACT_ATOMS: atom_id res chain seq x y z
N MET A 1 -7.64 27.10 -47.56
CA MET A 1 -6.73 26.01 -47.11
C MET A 1 -5.57 26.48 -46.23
N VAL A 2 -5.09 27.74 -46.33
CA VAL A 2 -3.94 28.22 -45.53
C VAL A 2 -4.26 28.42 -44.05
N GLU A 3 -5.50 28.81 -43.69
CA GLU A 3 -5.88 29.08 -42.29
C GLU A 3 -5.86 27.82 -41.40
N CYS A 4 -6.27 26.66 -41.91
CA CYS A 4 -6.25 25.42 -41.14
C CYS A 4 -4.82 24.94 -40.80
N THR A 5 -3.85 25.18 -41.69
CA THR A 5 -2.47 24.74 -41.48
C THR A 5 -1.78 25.55 -40.39
N ILE A 6 -2.08 26.86 -40.27
CA ILE A 6 -1.50 27.73 -39.24
C ILE A 6 -1.98 27.32 -37.85
N ILE A 7 -3.27 27.01 -37.68
CA ILE A 7 -3.85 26.57 -36.39
C ILE A 7 -3.20 25.25 -35.95
N LEU A 8 -3.01 24.31 -36.86
CA LEU A 8 -2.44 22.99 -36.56
C LEU A 8 -0.97 23.10 -36.09
N ILE A 9 -0.17 23.97 -36.72
CA ILE A 9 1.21 24.24 -36.30
C ILE A 9 1.25 24.87 -34.90
N PHE A 10 0.31 25.78 -34.61
CA PHE A 10 0.24 26.45 -33.31
C PHE A 10 -0.09 25.46 -32.18
N ILE A 11 -1.06 24.56 -32.41
CA ILE A 11 -1.43 23.51 -31.45
C ILE A 11 -0.25 22.56 -31.22
N LEU A 12 0.45 22.14 -32.28
CA LEU A 12 1.59 21.23 -32.15
C LEU A 12 2.74 21.84 -31.33
N ASN A 13 3.08 23.10 -31.59
CA ASN A 13 4.10 23.82 -30.84
C ASN A 13 3.70 24.02 -29.38
N PHE A 14 2.41 24.27 -29.10
CA PHE A 14 1.91 24.38 -27.73
C PHE A 14 2.02 23.04 -26.97
N PHE A 15 1.71 21.91 -27.62
CA PHE A 15 1.91 20.59 -27.02
C PHE A 15 3.39 20.27 -26.77
N ILE A 16 4.30 20.64 -27.68
CA ILE A 16 5.75 20.48 -27.47
C ILE A 16 6.25 21.36 -26.32
N LEU A 17 5.69 22.56 -26.16
CA LEU A 17 6.02 23.45 -25.04
C LEU A 17 5.58 22.86 -23.71
N LEU A 18 4.33 22.37 -23.63
CA LEU A 18 3.78 21.70 -22.44
C LEU A 18 4.57 20.43 -22.09
N SER A 19 4.91 19.61 -23.09
CA SER A 19 5.68 18.38 -22.85
C SER A 19 7.09 18.69 -22.33
N LYS A 20 7.73 19.75 -22.83
CA LYS A 20 9.04 20.20 -22.32
C LYS A 20 8.94 20.75 -20.90
N GLU A 21 7.86 21.45 -20.57
CA GLU A 21 7.64 21.97 -19.23
C GLU A 21 7.46 20.81 -18.23
N ASP A 22 6.72 19.77 -18.61
CA ASP A 22 6.58 18.53 -17.83
C ASP A 22 7.90 17.77 -17.70
N GLU A 23 8.69 17.66 -18.77
CA GLU A 23 9.99 16.96 -18.76
C GLU A 23 11.03 17.71 -17.91
N ILE A 24 11.08 19.04 -17.98
CA ILE A 24 11.92 19.88 -17.10
C ILE A 24 11.46 19.76 -15.64
N LYS A 25 10.15 19.73 -15.39
CA LYS A 25 9.59 19.54 -14.04
C LYS A 25 9.93 18.14 -13.50
N TYR A 26 9.91 17.12 -14.37
CA TYR A 26 10.32 15.75 -14.04
C TYR A 26 11.82 15.66 -13.77
N GLN A 27 12.69 16.27 -14.58
CA GLN A 27 14.13 16.29 -14.33
C GLN A 27 14.49 17.05 -13.05
N ASN A 28 13.84 18.19 -12.79
CA ASN A 28 13.99 18.89 -11.52
C ASN A 28 13.48 18.06 -10.32
N SER A 29 12.50 17.18 -10.53
CA SER A 29 12.00 16.27 -9.48
C SER A 29 12.98 15.15 -9.09
N PHE A 30 13.97 14.84 -9.94
CA PHE A 30 15.03 13.86 -9.63
C PHE A 30 16.25 14.47 -8.92
N ASN A 31 16.37 15.80 -8.84
CA ASN A 31 17.35 16.47 -7.99
C ASN A 31 16.92 16.49 -6.50
N ARG A 32 16.27 15.42 -6.01
CA ARG A 32 15.91 15.28 -4.60
C ARG A 32 17.17 15.01 -3.77
N PRO A 33 17.35 15.69 -2.63
CA PRO A 33 18.51 15.47 -1.78
C PRO A 33 18.49 14.05 -1.20
N PHE A 34 19.49 13.26 -1.56
CA PHE A 34 19.79 12.02 -0.88
C PHE A 34 20.39 12.35 0.49
N SER A 35 19.88 11.71 1.54
CA SER A 35 20.59 11.68 2.81
C SER A 35 21.56 10.50 2.77
N SER A 36 22.85 10.78 2.96
CA SER A 36 23.86 9.74 3.10
C SER A 36 23.78 9.15 4.50
N LEU A 37 23.24 7.93 4.64
CA LEU A 37 23.36 7.19 5.89
C LEU A 37 24.75 6.52 5.89
N ILE A 38 25.67 7.09 6.67
CA ILE A 38 27.02 6.54 6.84
C ILE A 38 26.96 5.49 7.95
N ILE A 39 26.86 4.21 7.59
CA ILE A 39 26.92 3.11 8.57
C ILE A 39 28.40 2.75 8.83
N ASN A 40 29.12 3.64 9.50
CA ASN A 40 30.57 3.52 9.68
C ASN A 40 31.02 2.41 10.63
N LYS A 41 30.13 1.82 11.44
CA LYS A 41 30.54 0.80 12.42
C LYS A 41 30.69 -0.62 11.89
N ARG A 42 30.05 -1.00 10.77
CA ARG A 42 30.08 -2.42 10.32
C ARG A 42 30.30 -2.66 8.84
N PHE A 43 29.73 -1.86 7.95
CA PHE A 43 29.71 -2.21 6.52
C PHE A 43 30.55 -1.30 5.64
N LYS A 44 31.15 -0.23 6.20
CA LYS A 44 31.96 0.77 5.46
C LYS A 44 31.31 1.13 4.10
N THR A 45 30.00 1.35 4.11
CA THR A 45 29.23 1.70 2.94
C THR A 45 28.36 2.92 3.25
N THR A 46 28.20 3.76 2.24
CA THR A 46 27.29 4.90 2.26
C THR A 46 26.06 4.50 1.49
N ILE A 47 24.91 4.41 2.18
CA ILE A 47 23.64 4.19 1.51
C ILE A 47 23.03 5.55 1.24
N ASN A 48 22.77 5.85 -0.03
CA ASN A 48 21.99 7.01 -0.44
C ASN A 48 20.51 6.68 -0.16
N VAL A 49 19.99 7.19 0.95
CA VAL A 49 18.56 7.08 1.24
C VAL A 49 17.87 8.18 0.45
N PRO A 50 16.95 7.85 -0.48
CA PRO A 50 16.12 8.87 -1.09
C PRO A 50 15.28 9.51 0.01
N THR A 51 15.52 10.80 0.28
CA THR A 51 14.65 11.56 1.17
C THR A 51 13.42 11.93 0.36
N PHE A 52 12.27 11.31 0.66
CA PHE A 52 11.00 11.72 0.09
C PHE A 52 10.59 13.05 0.71
N ILE A 53 11.09 14.15 0.16
CA ILE A 53 10.50 15.47 0.39
C ILE A 53 9.24 15.51 -0.48
N TYR A 54 8.11 15.06 0.06
CA TYR A 54 6.83 15.43 -0.53
C TYR A 54 6.54 16.85 -0.07
N SER A 55 6.50 17.80 -1.01
CA SER A 55 5.87 19.09 -0.71
C SER A 55 4.41 18.79 -0.40
N ILE A 56 3.95 19.21 0.78
CA ILE A 56 2.53 19.16 1.10
C ILE A 56 1.84 20.05 0.08
N ASN A 57 1.15 19.45 -0.88
CA ASN A 57 0.25 20.18 -1.74
C ASN A 57 -1.03 20.42 -0.93
N GLU A 58 -1.17 21.62 -0.38
CA GLU A 58 -2.33 22.01 0.43
C GLU A 58 -3.65 21.78 -0.31
N THR A 59 -3.67 21.94 -1.64
CA THR A 59 -4.87 21.68 -2.46
C THR A 59 -5.26 20.21 -2.41
N ILE A 60 -4.28 19.30 -2.55
CA ILE A 60 -4.52 17.86 -2.47
C ILE A 60 -4.91 17.47 -1.05
N GLN A 61 -4.23 18.02 -0.03
CA GLN A 61 -4.55 17.73 1.37
C GLN A 61 -5.97 18.18 1.74
N ASN A 62 -6.38 19.39 1.34
CA ASN A 62 -7.73 19.88 1.52
C ASN A 62 -8.76 18.98 0.82
N ARG A 63 -8.43 18.51 -0.39
CA ARG A 63 -9.29 17.59 -1.13
C ARG A 63 -9.44 16.23 -0.43
N VAL A 64 -8.35 15.68 0.12
CA VAL A 64 -8.35 14.45 0.92
C VAL A 64 -9.28 14.59 2.13
N TYR A 65 -9.16 15.67 2.90
CA TYR A 65 -10.03 15.89 4.06
C TYR A 65 -11.49 16.15 3.67
N GLN A 66 -11.74 16.85 2.57
CA GLN A 66 -13.10 17.04 2.04
C GLN A 66 -13.73 15.70 1.65
N LEU A 67 -13.02 14.85 0.92
CA LEU A 67 -13.50 13.51 0.56
C LEU A 67 -13.73 12.65 1.80
N TYR A 68 -12.81 12.68 2.76
CA TYR A 68 -12.94 11.94 4.00
C TYR A 68 -14.22 12.33 4.75
N ASN A 69 -14.48 13.64 4.90
CA ASN A 69 -15.64 14.15 5.62
C ASN A 69 -16.97 13.91 4.88
N THR A 70 -16.96 13.97 3.55
CA THR A 70 -18.19 13.80 2.74
C THR A 70 -18.54 12.35 2.46
N LYS A 71 -17.54 11.48 2.27
CA LYS A 71 -17.69 10.11 1.80
C LYS A 71 -16.96 9.08 2.65
N GLY A 72 -15.75 9.43 3.13
CA GLY A 72 -14.88 8.53 3.91
C GLY A 72 -15.54 8.00 5.18
N VAL A 73 -16.11 8.87 6.02
CA VAL A 73 -16.79 8.46 7.27
C VAL A 73 -17.93 7.48 6.98
N GLN A 74 -18.77 7.78 5.98
CA GLN A 74 -19.87 6.91 5.59
C GLN A 74 -19.36 5.56 5.08
N TYR A 75 -18.33 5.56 4.22
CA TYR A 75 -17.68 4.35 3.75
C TYR A 75 -17.19 3.47 4.91
N LEU A 76 -16.43 4.05 5.86
CA LEU A 76 -15.87 3.31 6.99
C LEU A 76 -16.96 2.72 7.89
N SER A 77 -18.08 3.44 8.09
CA SER A 77 -19.23 2.93 8.86
C SER A 77 -19.94 1.72 8.24
N LYS A 78 -19.82 1.53 6.92
CA LYS A 78 -20.40 0.36 6.22
C LYS A 78 -19.59 -0.91 6.44
N LEU A 79 -18.28 -0.78 6.66
CA LEU A 79 -17.38 -1.92 6.82
C LEU A 79 -17.83 -2.84 7.96
N LYS A 80 -17.87 -4.14 7.68
CA LYS A 80 -18.13 -5.19 8.67
C LYS A 80 -16.80 -5.87 8.97
N LEU A 81 -16.23 -5.54 10.11
CA LEU A 81 -14.90 -5.97 10.48
C LEU A 81 -14.96 -7.18 11.42
N PRO A 82 -14.31 -8.30 11.07
CA PRO A 82 -14.17 -9.44 11.98
C PRO A 82 -13.37 -9.06 13.23
N LYS A 83 -13.69 -9.62 14.40
CA LYS A 83 -12.93 -9.32 15.63
C LYS A 83 -11.47 -9.75 15.55
N GLU A 84 -11.18 -10.78 14.75
CA GLU A 84 -9.85 -11.35 14.54
C GLU A 84 -8.84 -10.38 13.92
N ILE A 85 -9.29 -9.23 13.39
CA ILE A 85 -8.37 -8.19 12.91
C ILE A 85 -7.53 -7.61 14.04
N VAL A 86 -8.04 -7.61 15.27
CA VAL A 86 -7.34 -7.10 16.46
C VAL A 86 -6.16 -8.02 16.76
N ASP A 87 -6.43 -9.32 16.86
CA ASP A 87 -5.40 -10.34 17.11
C ASP A 87 -4.35 -10.37 15.99
N LEU A 88 -4.78 -10.22 14.73
CA LEU A 88 -3.85 -10.11 13.61
C LEU A 88 -3.00 -8.83 13.73
N GLY A 89 -3.61 -7.70 14.07
CA GLY A 89 -2.91 -6.42 14.25
C GLY A 89 -1.85 -6.46 15.34
N GLU A 90 -2.09 -7.16 16.45
CA GLU A 90 -1.11 -7.36 17.51
C GLU A 90 0.13 -8.14 17.02
N ILE A 91 -0.08 -9.11 16.13
CA ILE A 91 1.01 -9.90 15.53
C ILE A 91 1.79 -9.08 14.51
N LEU A 92 1.07 -8.38 13.61
CA LEU A 92 1.67 -7.64 12.51
C LEU A 92 2.34 -6.34 12.97
N LYS A 93 1.93 -5.78 14.12
CA LYS A 93 2.45 -4.52 14.69
C LYS A 93 2.45 -3.38 13.68
N ASN A 94 1.30 -3.13 13.05
CA ASN A 94 1.06 -2.11 12.02
C ASN A 94 1.75 -2.35 10.67
N ASN A 95 2.49 -3.45 10.49
CA ASN A 95 2.99 -3.83 9.16
C ASN A 95 1.86 -4.40 8.29
N SER A 96 2.04 -4.37 6.97
CA SER A 96 1.20 -5.18 6.07
C SER A 96 1.41 -6.66 6.33
N PHE A 97 0.42 -7.48 6.00
CA PHE A 97 0.55 -8.92 6.04
C PHE A 97 1.73 -9.39 5.17
N GLU A 98 1.83 -8.89 3.94
CA GLU A 98 2.90 -9.23 3.01
C GLU A 98 4.28 -8.86 3.55
N PHE A 99 4.47 -7.62 3.99
CA PHE A 99 5.75 -7.12 4.51
C PHE A 99 6.19 -7.89 5.75
N PHE A 100 5.23 -8.21 6.63
CA PHE A 100 5.50 -9.03 7.80
C PHE A 100 5.99 -10.43 7.40
N ILE A 101 5.30 -11.10 6.46
CA ILE A 101 5.69 -12.44 6.01
C ILE A 101 7.08 -12.40 5.36
N LEU A 102 7.32 -11.49 4.42
CA LEU A 102 8.61 -11.36 3.71
C LEU A 102 9.76 -11.11 4.69
N THR A 103 9.63 -10.10 5.56
CA THR A 103 10.67 -9.76 6.55
C THR A 103 10.97 -10.94 7.48
N LYS A 104 9.94 -11.71 7.87
CA LYS A 104 10.09 -12.90 8.71
C LYS A 104 10.82 -14.03 7.97
N LEU A 105 10.46 -14.29 6.72
CA LEU A 105 11.12 -15.31 5.88
C LEU A 105 12.59 -14.96 5.62
N GLU A 106 12.89 -13.72 5.25
CA GLU A 106 14.27 -13.24 5.07
C GLU A 106 15.11 -13.43 6.35
N THR A 107 14.54 -13.09 7.50
CA THR A 107 15.21 -13.30 8.80
C THR A 107 15.41 -14.79 9.08
N TYR A 108 14.45 -15.65 8.74
CA TYR A 108 14.56 -17.10 8.95
C TYR A 108 15.65 -17.74 8.07
N GLU A 109 15.77 -17.28 6.84
CA GLU A 109 16.74 -17.75 5.85
C GLU A 109 18.17 -17.26 6.14
N ASN A 110 18.31 -16.17 6.90
CA ASN A 110 19.61 -15.68 7.33
C ASN A 110 20.37 -16.77 8.14
N ARG A 111 21.57 -17.09 7.68
CA ARG A 111 22.44 -18.14 8.25
C ARG A 111 22.83 -17.87 9.71
N ASN A 112 22.84 -16.61 10.12
CA ASN A 112 23.19 -16.20 11.48
C ASN A 112 22.01 -16.26 12.47
N THR A 113 20.81 -16.60 12.00
CA THR A 113 19.61 -16.67 12.85
C THR A 113 19.62 -17.93 13.70
N SER A 114 19.60 -17.75 15.02
CA SER A 114 19.60 -18.86 15.98
C SER A 114 18.39 -19.78 15.81
N ILE A 115 18.53 -21.06 16.20
CA ILE A 115 17.43 -22.04 16.20
C ILE A 115 16.22 -21.54 17.00
N LYS A 116 16.47 -20.87 18.14
CA LYS A 116 15.41 -20.29 18.99
C LYS A 116 14.62 -19.22 18.23
N GLU A 117 15.32 -18.32 17.53
CA GLU A 117 14.67 -17.27 16.73
C GLU A 117 13.93 -17.87 15.53
N LYS A 118 14.51 -18.88 14.85
CA LYS A 118 13.81 -19.61 13.78
C LYS A 118 12.50 -20.23 14.26
N LYS A 119 12.47 -20.85 15.45
CA LYS A 119 11.23 -21.37 16.06
C LYS A 119 10.21 -20.26 16.33
N LYS A 120 10.66 -19.12 16.84
CA LYS A 120 9.79 -17.95 17.09
C LYS A 120 9.20 -17.42 15.78
N ILE A 121 10.00 -17.26 14.73
CA ILE A 121 9.55 -16.83 13.40
C ILE A 121 8.47 -17.78 12.85
N LYS A 122 8.70 -19.10 12.90
CA LYS A 122 7.68 -20.08 12.50
C LYS A 122 6.36 -19.90 13.26
N ASN A 123 6.43 -19.71 14.57
CA ASN A 123 5.24 -19.50 15.39
C ASN A 123 4.53 -18.18 15.06
N ASP A 124 5.27 -17.11 14.84
CA ASP A 124 4.74 -15.80 14.45
C ASP A 124 4.00 -15.88 13.10
N ILE A 125 4.62 -16.52 12.10
CA ILE A 125 4.01 -16.78 10.77
C ILE A 125 2.75 -17.63 10.92
N LYS A 126 2.81 -18.74 11.67
CA LYS A 126 1.64 -19.62 11.90
C LYS A 126 0.47 -18.88 12.54
N LYS A 127 0.73 -18.01 13.50
CA LYS A 127 -0.30 -17.17 14.12
C LYS A 127 -0.90 -16.18 13.11
N ALA A 128 -0.07 -15.47 12.35
CA ALA A 128 -0.55 -14.53 11.33
C ALA A 128 -1.44 -15.24 10.29
N VAL A 129 -0.98 -16.38 9.78
CA VAL A 129 -1.71 -17.24 8.83
C VAL A 129 -3.04 -17.73 9.42
N TYR A 130 -3.03 -18.19 10.66
CA TYR A 130 -4.23 -18.64 11.36
C TYR A 130 -5.31 -17.56 11.43
N TYR A 131 -4.95 -16.33 11.83
CA TYR A 131 -5.90 -15.23 11.91
C TYR A 131 -6.33 -14.73 10.53
N ALA A 132 -5.44 -14.67 9.54
CA ALA A 132 -5.81 -14.34 8.17
C ALA A 132 -6.86 -15.33 7.60
N LYS A 133 -6.69 -16.64 7.85
CA LYS A 133 -7.67 -17.66 7.48
C LYS A 133 -8.99 -17.49 8.22
N LYS A 134 -8.97 -17.19 9.52
CA LYS A 134 -10.20 -16.91 10.27
C LYS A 134 -10.95 -15.72 9.69
N ILE A 135 -10.25 -14.62 9.41
CA ILE A 135 -10.81 -13.42 8.78
C ILE A 135 -11.52 -13.81 7.47
N MET A 136 -10.84 -14.53 6.56
CA MET A 136 -11.42 -14.96 5.28
C MET A 136 -12.69 -15.81 5.42
N ASN A 137 -12.80 -16.59 6.50
CA ASN A 137 -13.92 -17.49 6.75
C ASN A 137 -15.13 -16.81 7.41
N THR A 138 -15.01 -15.54 7.82
CA THR A 138 -16.11 -14.82 8.47
C THR A 138 -17.15 -14.28 7.48
N LYS A 139 -18.38 -14.06 7.95
CA LYS A 139 -19.45 -13.43 7.13
C LYS A 139 -19.18 -11.93 6.95
N GLU A 140 -18.59 -11.32 7.96
CA GLU A 140 -18.21 -9.91 8.04
C GLU A 140 -17.21 -9.57 6.93
N TYR A 141 -16.15 -10.37 6.79
CA TYR A 141 -15.19 -10.25 5.69
C TYR A 141 -15.87 -10.29 4.33
N LYS A 142 -16.67 -11.33 4.07
CA LYS A 142 -17.36 -11.52 2.78
C LYS A 142 -18.30 -10.36 2.45
N LYS A 143 -19.03 -9.85 3.45
CA LYS A 143 -19.87 -8.65 3.29
C LYS A 143 -19.04 -7.40 2.99
N SER A 144 -17.85 -7.27 3.58
CA SER A 144 -16.98 -6.11 3.38
C SER A 144 -16.32 -6.05 2.00
N ILE A 145 -16.22 -7.18 1.28
CA ILE A 145 -15.60 -7.22 -0.05
C ILE A 145 -16.28 -6.28 -1.04
N GLN A 146 -17.62 -6.25 -1.05
CA GLN A 146 -18.34 -5.31 -1.92
C GLN A 146 -18.00 -3.87 -1.55
N TYR A 147 -17.93 -3.55 -0.26
CA TYR A 147 -17.56 -2.21 0.18
C TYR A 147 -16.12 -1.86 -0.19
N PHE A 148 -15.17 -2.79 -0.15
CA PHE A 148 -13.80 -2.53 -0.63
C PHE A 148 -13.79 -2.11 -2.10
N LYS A 149 -14.52 -2.84 -2.96
CA LYS A 149 -14.66 -2.51 -4.39
C LYS A 149 -15.31 -1.14 -4.60
N GLU A 150 -16.37 -0.84 -3.83
CA GLU A 150 -17.04 0.46 -3.87
C GLU A 150 -16.09 1.59 -3.43
N GLY A 151 -15.34 1.39 -2.34
CA GLY A 151 -14.40 2.38 -1.82
C GLY A 151 -13.21 2.62 -2.76
N GLU A 152 -12.67 1.58 -3.40
CA GLU A 152 -11.64 1.72 -4.44
C GLU A 152 -12.10 2.64 -5.57
N LYS A 153 -13.34 2.45 -6.04
CA LYS A 153 -13.93 3.32 -7.05
C LYS A 153 -14.23 4.73 -6.53
N GLU A 154 -14.73 4.85 -5.30
CA GLU A 154 -15.14 6.12 -4.70
C GLU A 154 -13.94 7.06 -4.46
N PHE A 155 -12.77 6.50 -4.14
CA PHE A 155 -11.57 7.26 -3.78
C PHE A 155 -10.47 7.21 -4.85
N SER A 156 -10.74 6.65 -6.03
CA SER A 156 -9.72 6.51 -7.09
C SER A 156 -9.15 7.85 -7.57
N GLU A 157 -9.88 8.96 -7.36
CA GLU A 157 -9.36 10.31 -7.67
C GLU A 157 -8.15 10.72 -6.80
N LEU A 158 -7.84 9.96 -5.75
CA LEU A 158 -6.67 10.17 -4.89
C LEU A 158 -5.53 9.18 -5.19
N ASP A 159 -5.74 8.21 -6.08
CA ASP A 159 -4.74 7.19 -6.42
C ASP A 159 -3.43 7.85 -6.87
N PHE A 160 -2.34 7.54 -6.16
CA PHE A 160 -0.98 8.00 -6.46
C PHE A 160 -0.77 9.53 -6.46
N ILE A 161 -1.82 10.31 -6.18
CA ILE A 161 -1.81 11.78 -6.20
C ILE A 161 -1.43 12.35 -4.83
N TYR A 162 -1.96 11.77 -3.75
CA TYR A 162 -1.65 12.22 -2.38
C TYR A 162 -0.34 11.64 -1.86
N MET A 163 -0.13 10.35 -2.09
CA MET A 163 1.11 9.64 -1.75
C MET A 163 1.48 8.75 -2.94
N GLU A 164 2.70 8.90 -3.44
CA GLU A 164 3.21 8.10 -4.55
C GLU A 164 3.10 6.60 -4.24
N GLY A 165 2.52 5.83 -5.17
CA GLY A 165 2.33 4.38 -4.99
C GLY A 165 1.23 3.96 -4.00
N VAL A 166 0.47 4.91 -3.44
CA VAL A 166 -0.62 4.62 -2.49
C VAL A 166 -1.97 4.84 -3.16
N LEU A 167 -2.87 3.86 -3.02
CA LEU A 167 -4.25 3.97 -3.50
C LEU A 167 -5.08 4.90 -2.62
N GLY A 168 -6.04 5.60 -3.21
CA GLY A 168 -6.87 6.59 -2.53
C GLY A 168 -7.65 6.04 -1.34
N ILE A 169 -8.10 4.78 -1.42
CA ILE A 169 -8.73 4.11 -0.29
C ILE A 169 -7.78 3.89 0.89
N ASP A 170 -6.50 3.63 0.64
CA ASP A 170 -5.48 3.48 1.68
C ASP A 170 -5.13 4.84 2.32
N VAL A 171 -5.23 5.92 1.55
CA VAL A 171 -5.20 7.29 2.08
C VAL A 171 -6.33 7.49 3.09
N MET A 172 -7.55 7.04 2.79
CA MET A 172 -8.69 7.15 3.72
C MET A 172 -8.43 6.39 5.03
N TYR A 173 -7.86 5.18 4.97
CA TYR A 173 -7.51 4.42 6.18
C TYR A 173 -6.44 5.12 7.02
N ASN A 174 -5.47 5.74 6.36
CA ASN A 174 -4.42 6.50 7.04
C ASN A 174 -4.99 7.72 7.77
N ILE A 175 -5.83 8.51 7.09
CA ILE A 175 -6.51 9.67 7.69
C ILE A 175 -7.39 9.25 8.88
N ALA A 176 -8.07 8.11 8.78
CA ALA A 176 -8.89 7.58 9.87
C ALA A 176 -8.10 7.07 11.08
N SER A 177 -6.76 6.99 10.99
CA SER A 177 -5.89 6.35 11.99
C SER A 177 -6.32 4.91 12.33
N ASN A 178 -7.02 4.24 11.42
CA ASN A 178 -7.63 2.92 11.61
C ASN A 178 -6.92 1.87 10.75
N VAL A 179 -5.61 1.73 10.96
CA VAL A 179 -4.74 0.88 10.13
C VAL A 179 -5.16 -0.59 10.10
N HIS A 180 -5.81 -1.09 11.16
CA HIS A 180 -6.30 -2.47 11.23
C HIS A 180 -7.38 -2.78 10.18
N MET A 181 -8.10 -1.76 9.70
CA MET A 181 -9.09 -1.91 8.63
C MET A 181 -8.47 -2.28 7.28
N ARG A 182 -7.15 -2.08 7.15
CA ARG A 182 -6.40 -2.45 5.95
C ARG A 182 -6.24 -3.96 5.82
N TYR A 183 -6.17 -4.72 6.91
CA TYR A 183 -5.86 -6.16 6.83
C TYR A 183 -6.92 -6.99 6.10
N PRO A 184 -8.23 -6.85 6.38
CA PRO A 184 -9.23 -7.51 5.56
C PRO A 184 -9.13 -7.15 4.07
N ARG A 185 -8.83 -5.88 3.76
CA ARG A 185 -8.64 -5.46 2.37
C ARG A 185 -7.39 -6.08 1.74
N GLU A 186 -6.26 -6.09 2.43
CA GLU A 186 -5.03 -6.75 1.96
C GLU A 186 -5.27 -8.24 1.67
N ILE A 187 -5.99 -8.92 2.57
CA ILE A 187 -6.37 -10.32 2.38
C ILE A 187 -7.29 -10.46 1.16
N TYR A 188 -8.24 -9.55 0.95
CA TYR A 188 -9.08 -9.53 -0.25
C TYR A 188 -8.26 -9.30 -1.53
N LEU A 189 -7.30 -8.38 -1.53
CA LEU A 189 -6.41 -8.14 -2.67
C LEU A 189 -5.53 -9.35 -2.99
N LEU A 190 -5.14 -10.11 -1.96
CA LEU A 190 -4.35 -11.32 -2.15
C LEU A 190 -5.21 -12.52 -2.59
N CYS A 191 -6.37 -12.71 -1.96
CA CYS A 191 -7.12 -13.97 -1.99
C CYS A 191 -8.50 -13.89 -2.64
N GLY A 192 -9.10 -12.71 -2.78
CA GLY A 192 -10.52 -12.61 -3.15
C GLY A 192 -11.44 -13.02 -2.00
N GLU A 193 -12.56 -13.69 -2.28
CA GLU A 193 -13.56 -14.09 -1.28
C GLU A 193 -13.10 -15.23 -0.37
N ASN A 194 -12.16 -16.05 -0.83
CA ASN A 194 -11.63 -17.17 -0.07
C ASN A 194 -10.26 -17.61 -0.61
N ILE A 195 -9.53 -18.39 0.18
CA ILE A 195 -8.19 -18.91 -0.15
C ILE A 195 -8.12 -19.67 -1.49
N GLY A 196 -9.23 -20.23 -1.97
CA GLY A 196 -9.29 -21.02 -3.19
C GLY A 196 -9.51 -20.23 -4.47
N GLU A 197 -9.92 -18.96 -4.40
CA GLU A 197 -10.29 -18.16 -5.58
C GLU A 197 -9.08 -17.78 -6.43
N ARG A 198 -7.95 -17.42 -5.79
CA ARG A 198 -6.73 -16.97 -6.49
C ARG A 198 -5.58 -17.94 -6.27
N ASP A 199 -4.97 -18.38 -7.37
CA ASP A 199 -3.86 -19.35 -7.37
C ASP A 199 -2.66 -18.89 -6.53
N ILE A 200 -2.35 -17.59 -6.57
CA ILE A 200 -1.27 -16.99 -5.78
C ILE A 200 -1.55 -17.10 -4.28
N CYS A 201 -2.78 -16.84 -3.85
CA CYS A 201 -3.17 -16.97 -2.45
C CYS A 201 -3.13 -18.43 -2.00
N ARG A 202 -3.71 -19.34 -2.78
CA ARG A 202 -3.66 -20.79 -2.48
C ARG A 202 -2.23 -21.28 -2.34
N SER A 203 -1.35 -20.89 -3.25
CA SER A 203 0.06 -21.28 -3.24
C SER A 203 0.81 -20.70 -2.03
N LEU A 204 0.60 -19.42 -1.72
CA LEU A 204 1.21 -18.77 -0.56
C LEU A 204 0.78 -19.45 0.75
N PHE A 205 -0.51 -19.61 0.97
CA PHE A 205 -0.99 -20.20 2.22
C PHE A 205 -0.61 -21.68 2.36
N ASN A 206 -0.58 -22.45 1.26
CA ASN A 206 -0.05 -23.81 1.28
C ASN A 206 1.44 -23.85 1.65
N TYR A 207 2.24 -22.91 1.14
CA TYR A 207 3.64 -22.78 1.54
C TYR A 207 3.77 -22.44 3.03
N LEU A 208 3.03 -21.45 3.51
CA LEU A 208 3.12 -21.00 4.89
C LEU A 208 2.56 -22.00 5.91
N ASP A 209 1.58 -22.84 5.54
CA ASP A 209 1.08 -23.93 6.39
C ASP A 209 2.13 -25.00 6.64
N ASN A 210 2.95 -25.29 5.62
CA ASN A 210 3.99 -26.32 5.67
C ASN A 210 5.34 -25.80 6.20
N PHE A 211 5.42 -24.51 6.53
CA PHE A 211 6.62 -23.85 7.06
C PHE A 211 6.92 -24.25 8.52
#